data_AF-A0A1I2WZS7-F1
#
_entry.id   AF-A0A1I2WZS7-F1
#
_cell.length_a   1.000
_cell.length_b   1.000
_cell.length_c   1.000
_cell.angle_alpha   90.00
_cell.angle_beta   90.00
_cell.angle_gamma   90.00
#
_symmetry.space_group_name_H-M   'P 1'
#
loop_
_entity.id
_entity.type
_entity.pdbx_description
1 polymer ?
#
loop_
_entity_poly.entity_id
_entity_poly.type
_entity_poly.pdbx_seq_one_letter_code
_entity_poly.pdbx_strand_id
1 'polypeptide(L)'
;MEKFKNALKSVNKFGLVLILAAAGIIFSQSAFKSKKAMVLWGKDSTVPSVGWRNLTGIAEDNGEAPHDPNTYRCVSNLEQICTAEFEDSTPPTSPSSIPDGDTNQGEFIYNP
;
A
#
# COMPACT_ATOMS: atom_id res chain seq x y z
N MET A 1 -10.95 42.92 -21.64
CA MET A 1 -11.18 41.60 -22.28
C MET A 1 -10.98 41.59 -23.80
N GLU A 2 -10.60 42.70 -24.45
CA GLU A 2 -10.45 42.74 -25.92
C GLU A 2 -9.08 42.25 -26.41
N LYS A 3 -8.03 42.42 -25.61
CA LYS A 3 -6.66 42.00 -25.96
C LYS A 3 -6.51 40.48 -26.14
N PHE A 4 -7.29 39.69 -25.39
CA PHE A 4 -7.31 38.23 -25.49
C PHE A 4 -7.93 37.74 -26.81
N LYS A 5 -8.96 38.44 -27.31
CA LYS A 5 -9.67 38.08 -28.55
C LYS A 5 -8.79 38.25 -29.80
N ASN A 6 -7.88 39.24 -29.79
CA ASN A 6 -6.97 39.47 -30.91
C ASN A 6 -5.76 38.52 -30.92
N ALA A 7 -5.29 38.08 -29.76
CA ALA A 7 -4.24 37.07 -29.66
C ALA A 7 -4.68 35.70 -30.24
N LEU A 8 -5.97 35.35 -30.05
CA LEU A 8 -6.58 34.13 -30.58
C LEU A 8 -6.79 34.12 -32.11
N LYS A 9 -6.83 35.29 -32.77
CA LYS A 9 -6.95 35.38 -34.23
C LYS A 9 -5.62 35.18 -34.98
N SER A 10 -4.50 35.36 -34.30
CA SER A 10 -3.14 35.28 -34.89
C SER A 10 -2.49 33.90 -34.75
N VAL A 11 -3.05 33.03 -33.90
CA VAL A 11 -2.49 31.68 -33.70
C VAL A 11 -2.83 30.77 -34.89
N ASN A 12 -1.81 30.44 -35.67
CA ASN A 12 -1.87 29.44 -36.73
C ASN A 12 -2.43 28.13 -36.14
N LYS A 13 -3.44 27.52 -36.80
CA LYS A 13 -4.21 26.36 -36.27
C LYS A 13 -3.31 25.21 -35.77
N PHE A 14 -2.12 25.07 -36.35
CA PHE A 14 -1.10 24.09 -35.97
C PHE A 14 -0.43 24.36 -34.61
N GLY A 15 -0.28 25.63 -34.21
CA GLY A 15 0.29 26.00 -32.91
C GLY A 15 -0.63 25.63 -31.75
N LEU A 16 -1.95 25.72 -31.95
CA LEU A 16 -2.94 25.31 -30.93
C LEU A 16 -2.93 23.78 -30.72
N VAL A 17 -2.76 23.01 -31.81
CA VAL A 17 -2.64 21.54 -31.75
C VAL A 17 -1.37 21.13 -31.01
N LEU A 18 -0.26 21.82 -31.23
CA LEU A 18 1.01 21.59 -30.54
C LEU A 18 0.90 21.85 -29.03
N ILE A 19 0.18 22.90 -28.63
CA ILE A 19 -0.07 23.22 -27.22
C ILE A 19 -0.97 22.16 -26.57
N LEU A 20 -2.02 21.69 -27.27
CA LEU A 20 -2.86 20.60 -26.77
C LEU A 20 -2.09 19.28 -26.61
N ALA A 21 -1.23 18.94 -27.57
CA ALA A 21 -0.42 17.73 -27.51
C ALA A 21 0.59 17.78 -26.35
N ALA A 22 1.28 18.92 -26.17
CA ALA A 22 2.21 19.12 -25.07
C ALA A 22 1.51 19.06 -23.71
N ALA A 23 0.33 19.67 -23.58
CA ALA A 23 -0.48 19.57 -22.37
C ALA A 23 -0.86 18.11 -22.08
N GLY A 24 -1.34 17.37 -23.10
CA GLY A 24 -1.71 15.96 -22.96
C GLY A 24 -0.57 15.07 -22.46
N ILE A 25 0.66 15.28 -22.96
CA ILE A 25 1.85 14.52 -22.53
C ILE A 25 2.19 14.82 -21.06
N ILE A 26 2.11 16.09 -20.63
CA ILE A 26 2.40 16.47 -19.24
C ILE A 26 1.38 15.86 -18.26
N PHE A 27 0.09 15.84 -18.62
CA PHE A 27 -0.95 15.21 -17.80
C PHE A 27 -0.82 13.69 -17.74
N SER A 28 -0.32 13.04 -18.80
CA SER A 28 -0.15 11.58 -18.84
C SER A 28 0.95 11.06 -17.88
N GLN A 29 1.98 11.86 -17.57
CA GLN A 29 3.06 11.43 -16.67
C GLN A 29 2.66 11.41 -15.19
N SER A 30 1.66 12.19 -14.79
CA SER A 30 1.17 12.21 -13.40
C SER A 30 0.17 11.09 -13.08
N ALA A 31 -0.37 10.40 -14.10
CA ALA A 31 -1.41 9.40 -13.93
C ALA A 31 -0.88 8.00 -13.57
N PHE A 32 0.42 7.75 -13.72
CA PHE A 32 1.03 6.43 -13.49
C PHE A 32 2.02 6.47 -12.33
N LYS A 33 1.53 6.72 -11.10
CA LYS A 33 2.29 6.30 -9.92
C LYS A 33 2.03 4.80 -9.74
N SER A 34 3.05 3.98 -9.90
CA SER A 34 2.96 2.54 -9.62
C SER A 34 2.47 2.34 -8.20
N LYS A 35 1.41 1.54 -8.00
CA LYS A 35 1.05 1.07 -6.66
C LYS A 35 2.27 0.30 -6.12
N LYS A 36 2.74 0.67 -4.93
CA LYS A 36 3.84 -0.02 -4.26
C LYS A 36 3.38 -1.42 -3.86
N ALA A 37 4.28 -2.40 -3.99
CA ALA A 37 3.98 -3.76 -3.55
C ALA A 37 3.95 -3.80 -2.02
N MET A 38 2.95 -4.46 -1.45
CA MET A 38 2.75 -4.57 0.00
C MET A 38 2.96 -6.03 0.43
N VAL A 39 3.49 -6.22 1.63
CA VAL A 39 3.69 -7.51 2.28
C VAL A 39 2.91 -7.52 3.59
N LEU A 40 2.26 -8.64 3.88
CA LEU A 40 1.52 -8.85 5.12
C LEU A 40 2.45 -9.35 6.23
N TRP A 41 2.36 -8.73 7.40
CA TRP A 41 3.12 -9.08 8.59
C TRP A 41 2.20 -9.32 9.78
N GLY A 42 2.53 -10.31 10.61
CA GLY A 42 1.85 -10.62 11.87
C GLY A 42 2.57 -10.00 13.07
N LYS A 43 1.82 -9.48 14.05
CA LYS A 43 2.36 -8.85 15.24
C LYS A 43 2.85 -9.87 16.25
N ASP A 44 4.10 -10.27 16.12
CA ASP A 44 4.67 -11.37 16.89
C ASP A 44 5.65 -10.87 17.96
N SER A 45 5.22 -10.89 19.22
CA SER A 45 6.05 -10.54 20.37
C SER A 45 7.20 -11.51 20.62
N THR A 46 7.16 -12.71 20.03
CA THR A 46 8.25 -13.71 20.09
C THR A 46 9.41 -13.36 19.15
N VAL A 47 9.26 -12.34 18.29
CA VAL A 47 10.33 -11.81 17.43
C VAL A 47 10.91 -10.55 18.09
N PRO A 48 11.90 -10.65 19.00
CA PRO A 48 12.27 -9.59 19.93
C PRO A 48 12.87 -8.33 19.28
N SER A 49 13.42 -8.43 18.08
CA SER A 49 14.07 -7.30 17.38
C SER A 49 13.08 -6.50 16.55
N VAL A 50 12.21 -7.20 15.83
CA VAL A 50 11.32 -6.62 14.82
C VAL A 50 9.89 -6.51 15.36
N GLY A 51 9.44 -7.42 16.22
CA GLY A 51 8.05 -7.47 16.71
C GLY A 51 7.02 -7.74 15.60
N TRP A 52 7.48 -8.23 14.46
CA TRP A 52 6.68 -8.55 13.28
C TRP A 52 7.23 -9.81 12.62
N ARG A 53 6.34 -10.70 12.18
CA ARG A 53 6.64 -11.91 11.42
C ARG A 53 6.13 -11.75 10.00
N ASN A 54 6.98 -12.03 9.02
CA ASN A 54 6.56 -12.03 7.62
C ASN A 54 5.59 -13.20 7.37
N LEU A 55 4.39 -12.91 6.84
CA LEU A 55 3.35 -13.90 6.55
C LEU A 55 3.30 -14.33 5.08
N THR A 56 4.31 -13.97 4.29
CA THR A 56 4.42 -14.41 2.88
C THR A 56 4.41 -15.93 2.81
N GLY A 57 3.39 -16.47 2.14
CA GLY A 57 3.20 -17.91 1.97
C GLY A 57 2.66 -18.64 3.20
N ILE A 58 2.29 -17.93 4.27
CA ILE A 58 1.67 -18.50 5.47
C ILE A 58 0.16 -18.27 5.34
N ALA A 59 -0.63 -19.35 5.46
CA ALA A 59 -2.08 -19.27 5.38
C ALA A 59 -2.68 -18.87 6.75
N GLU A 60 -3.80 -18.14 6.70
CA GLU A 60 -4.62 -17.88 7.88
C GLU A 60 -5.52 -19.09 8.18
N ASP A 61 -5.47 -19.60 9.41
CA ASP A 61 -6.34 -20.67 9.90
C ASP A 61 -7.62 -20.09 10.53
N ASN A 62 -8.68 -20.12 9.74
CA ASN A 62 -10.04 -19.75 10.15
C ASN A 62 -10.86 -20.95 10.65
N GLY A 63 -10.24 -22.12 10.82
CA GLY A 63 -10.89 -23.36 11.20
C GLY A 63 -11.17 -23.50 12.70
N GLU A 64 -12.04 -24.45 13.02
CA GLU A 64 -12.19 -24.99 14.37
C GLU A 64 -11.09 -26.03 14.64
N ALA A 65 -10.68 -26.18 15.91
CA ALA A 65 -9.58 -27.05 16.31
C ALA A 65 -9.73 -28.51 15.81
N PRO A 66 -8.61 -29.22 15.51
CA PRO A 66 -7.22 -28.82 15.72
C PRO A 66 -6.71 -27.85 14.64
N HIS A 67 -5.84 -26.93 15.05
CA HIS A 67 -5.28 -25.92 14.16
C HIS A 67 -4.19 -26.49 13.24
N ASP A 68 -4.17 -26.00 12.01
CA ASP A 68 -3.22 -26.45 11.00
C ASP A 68 -1.78 -26.00 11.34
N PRO A 69 -0.76 -26.86 11.18
CA PRO A 69 0.63 -26.47 11.39
C PRO A 69 1.09 -25.51 10.29
N ASN A 70 2.02 -24.61 10.63
CA ASN A 70 2.52 -23.53 9.75
C ASN A 70 1.43 -22.55 9.29
N THR A 71 0.44 -22.29 10.13
CA THR A 71 -0.59 -21.27 9.89
C THR A 71 -0.55 -20.18 10.95
N TYR A 72 -1.22 -19.06 10.67
CA TYR A 72 -1.45 -18.01 11.66
C TYR A 72 -2.93 -17.79 11.89
N ARG A 73 -3.29 -17.15 13.01
CA ARG A 73 -4.66 -16.75 13.31
C ARG A 73 -4.69 -15.32 13.83
N CYS A 74 -5.73 -14.59 13.46
CA CYS A 74 -6.10 -13.33 14.08
C CYS A 74 -7.36 -13.49 14.92
N VAL A 75 -7.18 -13.63 16.23
CA VAL A 75 -8.32 -13.68 17.15
C VAL A 75 -8.80 -12.25 17.39
N SER A 76 -9.96 -11.91 16.85
CA SER A 76 -10.49 -10.54 16.88
C SER A 76 -10.56 -9.99 18.30
N ASN A 77 -9.82 -8.92 18.55
CA ASN A 77 -9.86 -8.08 19.72
C ASN A 77 -9.51 -6.64 19.27
N LEU A 78 -9.83 -5.63 20.07
CA LEU A 78 -9.57 -4.22 19.73
C LEU A 78 -8.37 -3.63 20.46
N GLU A 79 -7.61 -4.45 21.20
CA GLU A 79 -6.54 -3.98 22.09
C GLU A 79 -5.19 -3.90 21.37
N GLN A 80 -5.00 -4.68 20.30
CA GLN A 80 -3.74 -4.76 19.60
C GLN A 80 -3.92 -5.06 18.10
N ILE A 81 -2.89 -4.74 17.33
CA ILE A 81 -2.82 -5.07 15.91
C ILE A 81 -2.44 -6.54 15.78
N CYS A 82 -3.20 -7.31 15.02
CA CYS A 82 -2.86 -8.69 14.67
C CYS A 82 -1.97 -8.74 13.44
N THR A 83 -2.42 -8.14 12.33
CA THR A 83 -1.68 -8.08 11.08
C THR A 83 -1.64 -6.68 10.53
N ALA A 84 -0.58 -6.38 9.78
CA ALA A 84 -0.37 -5.11 9.13
C ALA A 84 0.34 -5.27 7.80
N GLU A 85 0.06 -4.37 6.86
CA GLU A 85 0.79 -4.25 5.61
C GLU A 85 1.94 -3.25 5.70
N PHE A 86 3.11 -3.67 5.25
CA PHE A 86 4.28 -2.83 5.03
C PHE A 86 4.66 -2.89 3.56
N GLU A 87 5.19 -1.81 3.01
CA GLU A 87 5.73 -1.85 1.65
C GLU A 87 6.92 -2.84 1.58
N ASP A 88 6.95 -3.66 0.53
CA ASP A 88 7.97 -4.71 0.33
C ASP A 88 9.41 -4.15 0.36
N SER A 89 9.59 -2.92 -0.12
CA SER A 89 10.89 -2.24 -0.13
C SER A 89 11.31 -1.65 1.22
N THR A 90 10.40 -1.56 2.19
CA THR A 90 10.63 -0.98 3.52
C THR A 90 10.02 -1.87 4.61
N PRO A 91 10.63 -3.04 4.88
CA PRO A 91 10.15 -3.94 5.92
C PRO A 91 10.23 -3.27 7.31
N PRO A 92 9.37 -3.66 8.26
CA PRO A 92 9.44 -3.15 9.62
C PRO A 92 10.79 -3.49 10.25
N THR A 93 11.34 -2.55 11.02
CA THR A 93 12.65 -2.70 11.69
C THR A 93 12.52 -2.71 13.20
N SER A 94 11.33 -2.50 13.74
CA SER A 94 11.06 -2.43 15.17
C SER A 94 9.61 -2.76 15.50
N PRO A 95 9.30 -3.15 16.76
CA PRO A 95 7.92 -3.36 17.19
C PRO A 95 7.06 -2.09 17.11
N SER A 96 7.65 -0.91 17.04
CA SER A 96 6.94 0.36 16.89
C SER A 96 6.80 0.82 15.43
N SER A 97 7.26 0.01 14.46
CA SER A 97 7.15 0.34 13.04
C SER A 97 5.68 0.58 12.66
N ILE A 98 5.44 1.67 11.93
CA ILE A 98 4.11 2.13 11.53
C ILE A 98 3.74 1.45 10.21
N PRO A 99 2.60 0.75 10.13
CA PRO A 99 2.12 0.15 8.88
C PRO A 99 1.90 1.17 7.77
N ASP A 100 2.20 0.78 6.54
CA ASP A 100 1.98 1.60 5.34
C ASP A 100 0.58 1.40 4.74
N GLY A 101 -0.03 0.23 4.99
CA GLY A 101 -1.30 -0.18 4.40
C GLY A 101 -2.33 -0.64 5.45
N ASP A 102 -3.11 -1.65 5.07
CA ASP A 102 -4.21 -2.12 5.89
C ASP A 102 -3.73 -2.78 7.19
N THR A 103 -4.53 -2.66 8.24
CA THR A 103 -4.27 -3.31 9.54
C THR A 103 -5.51 -4.04 10.01
N ASN A 104 -5.33 -5.25 10.55
CA ASN A 104 -6.39 -5.99 11.22
C ASN A 104 -6.13 -5.98 12.73
N GLN A 105 -7.16 -5.67 13.52
CA GLN A 105 -7.09 -5.71 14.97
C GLN A 105 -7.35 -7.14 15.46
N GLY A 106 -6.58 -7.56 16.46
CA GLY A 106 -6.69 -8.89 17.05
C GLY A 106 -5.41 -9.35 17.73
N GLU A 107 -5.51 -10.48 18.42
CA GLU A 107 -4.36 -11.22 18.91
C GLU A 107 -3.80 -12.12 17.83
N PHE A 108 -2.50 -11.95 17.57
CA PHE A 108 -1.75 -12.76 16.63
C PHE A 108 -1.29 -14.06 17.29
N ILE A 109 -1.65 -15.19 16.68
CA ILE A 109 -1.21 -16.52 17.11
C ILE A 109 -0.54 -17.19 15.92
N TYR A 110 0.68 -17.68 16.10
CA TYR A 110 1.39 -18.48 15.11
C TYR A 110 1.48 -19.92 15.58
N ASN A 111 1.04 -20.87 14.74
CA ASN A 111 1.15 -22.30 14.96
C ASN A 111 2.35 -22.82 14.14
N PRO A 112 3.54 -22.92 14.73
CA PRO A 112 4.74 -23.40 14.04
C PRO A 112 4.63 -24.88 13.62
#